data_AF-A0A1F6TKN2-F1
#
_entry.id   AF-A0A1F6TKN2-F1
#
_cell.length_a   1.000
_cell.length_b   1.000
_cell.length_c   1.000
_cell.angle_alpha   90.00
_cell.angle_beta   90.00
_cell.angle_gamma   90.00
#
_symmetry.space_group_name_H-M   'P 1'
#
loop_
_entity.id
_entity.type
_entity.pdbx_description
1 polymer ?
#
loop_
_entity_poly.entity_id
_entity_poly.type
_entity_poly.pdbx_seq_one_letter_code
_entity_poly.pdbx_strand_id
1 'polypeptide(L)'
;MSESLFQYRLRISPHSRRIRLRVTPRLGLEVVIPSGFDPGRVPVLLKRKQRWIRAALERMESLRALHAPDWCLPAQIQLPAVGLIWAVSAKPSDNAARTAVRETGAGQLLISGAVENEQACRAALGRWLLRQAHRHLLPGLERTSHDLGLPYQRALIRRQKTRWGSCSRDGTISLNAKLLFLSPETVNYVMIHELCHRVELNHSPRFWRLVERHCPDFRRINAQRRDLWKAVPHWAEKAVL
;
A
#
# COMPACT_ATOMS: atom_id res chain seq x y z
N MET A 1 18.76 21.42 -33.09
CA MET A 1 18.78 20.72 -31.80
C MET A 1 17.76 21.37 -30.89
N SER A 2 16.62 20.71 -30.62
CA SER A 2 15.52 21.28 -29.83
C SER A 2 15.84 21.14 -28.34
N GLU A 3 16.25 22.22 -27.69
CA GLU A 3 16.37 22.31 -26.22
C GLU A 3 15.05 21.90 -25.55
N SER A 4 15.10 20.91 -24.67
CA SER A 4 13.94 20.54 -23.87
C SER A 4 13.78 21.51 -22.70
N LEU A 5 12.66 22.24 -22.67
CA LEU A 5 12.30 23.21 -21.63
C LEU A 5 12.18 22.64 -20.19
N PHE A 6 12.14 21.31 -20.03
CA PHE A 6 11.99 20.64 -18.73
C PHE A 6 12.85 19.37 -18.70
N GLN A 7 13.44 19.03 -17.56
CA GLN A 7 13.97 17.68 -17.35
C GLN A 7 12.82 16.69 -17.21
N TYR A 8 12.83 15.60 -18.00
CA TYR A 8 11.79 14.58 -17.95
C TYR A 8 12.33 13.17 -18.15
N ARG A 9 11.64 12.19 -17.58
CA ARG A 9 11.86 10.76 -17.85
C ARG A 9 10.83 10.26 -18.86
N LEU A 10 11.29 9.68 -19.96
CA LEU A 10 10.43 9.03 -20.95
C LEU A 10 10.24 7.56 -20.61
N ARG A 11 9.00 7.06 -20.67
CA ARG A 11 8.68 5.64 -20.50
C ARG A 11 7.74 5.17 -21.60
N ILE A 12 8.18 4.18 -22.38
CA ILE A 12 7.35 3.52 -23.39
C ILE A 12 6.49 2.46 -22.69
N SER A 13 5.18 2.43 -23.00
CA SER A 13 4.25 1.49 -22.38
C SER A 13 3.37 0.80 -23.44
N PRO A 14 3.48 -0.54 -23.59
CA PRO A 14 2.67 -1.30 -24.56
C PRO A 14 1.18 -1.33 -24.21
N HIS A 15 0.83 -1.04 -22.95
CA HIS A 15 -0.55 -1.03 -22.46
C HIS A 15 -1.18 0.38 -22.50
N SER A 16 -0.41 1.43 -22.83
CA SER A 16 -0.94 2.79 -22.87
C SER A 16 -1.45 3.11 -24.26
N ARG A 17 -2.75 3.43 -24.37
CA ARG A 17 -3.36 3.89 -25.65
C ARG A 17 -3.27 5.41 -25.87
N ARG A 18 -2.79 6.14 -24.87
CA ARG A 18 -2.67 7.62 -24.87
C ARG A 18 -1.37 8.05 -24.21
N ILE A 19 -0.90 9.25 -24.54
CA ILE A 19 0.22 9.91 -23.86
C ILE A 19 -0.25 10.35 -22.48
N ARG A 20 0.55 10.10 -21.44
CA ARG A 20 0.27 10.53 -20.07
C ARG A 20 1.45 11.34 -19.54
N LEU A 21 1.16 12.54 -19.04
CA LEU A 21 2.11 13.37 -18.30
C LEU A 21 1.84 13.15 -16.82
N ARG A 22 2.89 12.87 -16.05
CA ARG A 22 2.82 12.65 -14.60
C ARG A 22 3.92 13.46 -13.94
N VAL A 23 3.56 14.25 -12.94
CA VAL A 23 4.55 14.85 -12.04
C VAL A 23 4.51 14.04 -10.76
N THR A 24 5.65 13.50 -10.34
CA THR A 24 5.79 12.69 -9.12
C THR A 24 6.91 13.26 -8.25
N PRO A 25 6.81 13.22 -6.91
CA PRO A 25 7.86 13.73 -6.02
C PRO A 25 9.22 13.06 -6.24
N ARG A 26 9.25 11.79 -6.64
CA ARG A 26 10.51 11.03 -6.79
C ARG A 26 11.21 11.19 -8.14
N LEU A 27 10.45 11.31 -9.22
CA LEU A 27 11.01 11.28 -10.59
C LEU A 27 10.84 12.60 -11.33
N GLY A 28 10.18 13.59 -10.71
CA GLY A 28 9.79 14.82 -11.39
C GLY A 28 8.77 14.52 -12.49
N LEU A 29 8.96 15.11 -13.67
CA LEU A 29 8.10 14.92 -14.82
C LEU A 29 8.38 13.59 -15.53
N GLU A 30 7.44 12.65 -15.47
CA GLU A 30 7.41 11.42 -16.26
C GLU A 30 6.44 11.58 -17.45
N VAL A 31 6.93 11.25 -18.65
CA VAL A 31 6.15 11.20 -19.88
C VAL A 31 5.99 9.74 -20.28
N VAL A 32 4.76 9.22 -20.25
CA VAL A 32 4.46 7.84 -20.67
C VAL A 32 3.84 7.87 -22.07
N ILE A 33 4.50 7.22 -23.02
CA ILE A 33 4.06 7.15 -24.43
C ILE A 33 3.66 5.73 -24.84
N PRO A 34 2.66 5.55 -25.74
CA PRO A 34 2.38 4.27 -26.40
C PRO A 34 3.57 3.76 -27.22
N SER A 35 3.66 2.45 -27.47
CA SER A 35 4.75 1.86 -28.26
C SER A 35 4.87 2.38 -29.70
N GLY A 36 3.75 2.80 -30.31
CA GLY A 36 3.73 3.36 -31.67
C GLY A 36 3.86 4.88 -31.74
N PHE A 37 4.17 5.55 -30.62
CA PHE A 37 4.27 7.01 -30.58
C PHE A 37 5.70 7.47 -30.80
N ASP A 38 5.92 8.41 -31.73
CA ASP A 38 7.23 9.00 -32.01
C ASP A 38 7.77 9.81 -30.82
N PRO A 39 8.87 9.36 -30.17
CA PRO A 39 9.51 10.07 -29.06
C PRO A 39 9.96 11.50 -29.43
N GLY A 40 10.30 11.76 -30.69
CA GLY A 40 10.74 13.06 -31.18
C GLY A 40 9.68 14.16 -31.07
N ARG A 41 8.40 13.79 -30.93
CA ARG A 41 7.28 14.74 -30.76
C ARG A 41 7.04 15.15 -29.30
N VAL A 42 7.73 14.52 -28.35
CA VAL A 42 7.59 14.83 -26.91
C VAL A 42 7.95 16.28 -26.57
N PRO A 43 9.08 16.86 -27.04
CA PRO A 43 9.42 18.25 -26.74
C PRO A 43 8.34 19.26 -27.15
N VAL A 44 7.72 19.07 -28.33
CA VAL A 44 6.61 19.92 -28.82
C VAL A 44 5.38 19.81 -27.91
N LEU A 45 5.06 18.60 -27.45
CA LEU A 45 3.97 18.37 -26.50
C LEU A 45 4.23 19.05 -25.15
N LEU A 46 5.46 18.96 -24.64
CA LEU A 46 5.86 19.60 -23.39
C LEU A 46 5.75 21.12 -23.48
N LYS A 47 6.21 21.71 -24.59
CA LYS A 47 6.06 23.15 -24.87
C LYS A 47 4.58 23.57 -24.86
N ARG A 48 3.69 22.79 -25.51
CA ARG A 48 2.24 23.07 -25.51
C ARG A 48 1.60 22.97 -24.12
N LYS A 49 2.11 22.10 -23.25
CA LYS A 49 1.61 21.89 -21.89
C LYS A 49 2.43 22.63 -20.82
N GLN A 50 3.33 23.53 -21.21
CA GLN A 50 4.27 24.20 -20.31
C GLN A 50 3.63 24.86 -19.09
N ARG A 51 2.48 25.54 -19.26
CA ARG A 51 1.77 26.22 -18.17
C ARG A 51 1.28 25.23 -17.12
N TRP A 52 0.75 24.08 -17.56
CA TRP A 52 0.30 23.02 -16.67
C TRP A 52 1.48 22.32 -15.97
N ILE A 53 2.57 22.06 -16.70
CA ILE A 53 3.77 21.42 -16.14
C ILE A 53 4.36 22.31 -15.04
N ARG A 54 4.52 23.61 -15.31
CA ARG A 54 5.03 24.59 -14.34
C ARG A 54 4.15 24.64 -13.09
N ALA A 55 2.84 24.82 -13.26
CA ALA A 55 1.90 24.86 -12.13
C ALA A 55 1.85 23.53 -11.34
N ALA A 56 2.07 22.38 -12.00
CA ALA A 56 2.15 21.08 -11.33
C ALA A 56 3.45 20.89 -10.54
N LEU A 57 4.58 21.38 -11.07
CA LEU A 57 5.87 21.39 -10.37
C LEU A 57 5.87 22.37 -9.19
N GLU A 58 5.37 23.58 -9.39
CA GLU A 58 5.20 24.59 -8.33
C GLU A 58 4.26 24.09 -7.24
N ARG A 59 3.09 23.53 -7.61
CA ARG A 59 2.19 22.91 -6.62
C ARG A 59 2.85 21.78 -5.84
N MET A 60 3.69 20.97 -6.48
CA MET A 60 4.46 19.91 -5.81
C MET A 60 5.50 20.50 -4.84
N GLU A 61 6.20 21.56 -5.25
CA GLU A 61 7.21 22.24 -4.44
C GLU A 61 6.58 23.00 -3.26
N SER A 62 5.48 23.71 -3.49
CA SER A 62 4.70 24.35 -2.43
C SER A 62 4.06 23.33 -1.48
N LEU A 63 3.55 22.19 -1.97
CA LEU A 63 3.06 21.12 -1.09
C LEU A 63 4.20 20.50 -0.27
N ARG A 64 5.40 20.36 -0.84
CA ARG A 64 6.60 19.94 -0.10
C ARG A 64 7.01 20.95 0.97
N ALA A 65 6.95 22.24 0.63
CA ALA A 65 7.34 23.33 1.52
C ALA A 65 6.29 23.61 2.62
N LEU A 66 5.00 23.44 2.33
CA LEU A 66 3.89 23.72 3.26
C LEU A 66 3.46 22.50 4.09
N HIS A 67 3.75 21.27 3.63
CA HIS A 67 3.36 20.02 4.30
C HIS A 67 4.54 19.06 4.51
N ALA A 68 5.70 19.55 4.91
CA ALA A 68 6.62 18.69 5.64
C ALA A 68 6.27 18.81 7.13
N PRO A 69 5.37 17.98 7.70
CA PRO A 69 5.53 17.69 9.12
C PRO A 69 6.96 17.14 9.24
N ASP A 70 7.72 17.63 10.21
CA ASP A 70 9.04 17.08 10.50
C ASP A 70 8.89 15.55 10.56
N TRP A 71 9.52 14.86 9.59
CA TRP A 71 9.45 13.43 9.56
C TRP A 71 10.03 12.93 10.88
N CYS A 72 9.19 12.28 11.66
CA CYS A 72 9.60 11.60 12.87
C CYS A 72 9.18 10.13 12.79
N LEU A 73 10.04 9.29 13.35
CA LEU A 73 9.69 7.90 13.53
C LEU A 73 8.55 7.82 14.56
N PRO A 74 7.54 6.96 14.33
CA PRO A 74 6.52 6.76 15.34
C PRO A 74 7.18 6.16 16.58
N ALA A 75 6.98 6.75 17.77
CA ALA A 75 7.53 6.21 19.01
C ALA A 75 7.01 4.81 19.32
N GLN A 76 5.82 4.48 18.81
CA GLN A 76 5.17 3.18 18.98
C GLN A 76 4.40 2.78 17.73
N ILE A 77 4.37 1.48 17.43
CA ILE A 77 3.50 0.88 16.41
C ILE A 77 2.59 -0.13 17.07
N GLN A 78 1.28 0.07 16.93
CA GLN A 78 0.26 -0.85 17.43
C GLN A 78 -0.26 -1.72 16.30
N LEU A 79 -0.44 -3.01 16.58
CA LEU A 79 -1.04 -4.00 15.68
C LEU A 79 -2.24 -4.67 16.39
N PRO A 80 -3.40 -3.98 16.49
CA PRO A 80 -4.54 -4.45 17.27
C PRO A 80 -5.07 -5.83 16.84
N ALA A 81 -4.93 -6.18 15.56
CA ALA A 81 -5.38 -7.47 15.02
C ALA A 81 -4.76 -8.68 15.74
N VAL A 82 -3.59 -8.47 16.35
CA VAL A 82 -2.79 -9.50 17.03
C VAL A 82 -2.45 -9.12 18.47
N GLY A 83 -3.01 -8.01 18.98
CA GLY A 83 -2.74 -7.53 20.33
C GLY A 83 -1.27 -7.16 20.59
N LEU A 84 -0.52 -6.79 19.54
CA LEU A 84 0.91 -6.47 19.67
C LEU A 84 1.15 -4.96 19.67
N ILE A 85 2.13 -4.56 20.48
CA ILE A 85 2.61 -3.18 20.56
C ILE A 85 4.14 -3.22 20.45
N TRP A 86 4.69 -2.35 19.60
CA TRP A 86 6.11 -2.25 19.35
C TRP A 86 6.61 -0.85 19.72
N ALA A 87 7.46 -0.74 20.74
CA ALA A 87 8.22 0.46 21.03
C ALA A 87 9.34 0.62 19.99
N VAL A 88 9.45 1.79 19.39
CA VAL A 88 10.38 2.05 18.29
C VAL A 88 11.56 2.85 18.80
N SER A 89 12.77 2.38 18.51
CA SER A 89 14.01 3.10 18.77
C SER A 89 14.80 3.31 17.47
N ALA A 90 15.58 4.39 17.43
CA ALA A 90 16.40 4.75 16.28
C ALA A 90 17.88 4.66 16.63
N LYS A 91 18.68 4.07 15.73
CA LYS A 91 20.14 4.10 15.78
C LYS A 91 20.67 4.64 14.45
N PRO A 92 20.88 5.97 14.33
CA PRO A 92 21.50 6.57 13.16
C PRO A 92 22.85 5.90 12.86
N SER A 93 23.21 5.84 11.58
CA SER A 93 24.52 5.37 11.14
C SER A 93 24.90 6.07 9.84
N ASP A 94 26.17 6.44 9.73
CA ASP A 94 26.76 7.09 8.55
C ASP A 94 26.70 6.21 7.29
N ASN A 95 26.46 4.90 7.46
CA ASN A 95 26.19 4.00 6.34
C ASN A 95 24.75 4.18 5.83
N ALA A 96 24.54 5.27 5.08
CA ALA A 96 23.26 5.69 4.51
C ALA A 96 22.66 4.68 3.51
N ALA A 97 23.42 3.66 3.08
CA ALA A 97 23.01 2.76 2.01
C ALA A 97 21.87 1.80 2.40
N ARG A 98 21.63 1.50 3.69
CA ARG A 98 20.61 0.51 4.09
C ARG A 98 19.91 0.83 5.42
N THR A 99 18.76 1.53 5.34
CA THR A 99 17.83 1.56 6.48
C THR A 99 17.25 0.17 6.75
N ALA A 100 17.44 -0.33 7.97
CA ALA A 100 17.01 -1.64 8.42
C ALA A 100 16.04 -1.54 9.60
N VAL A 101 15.18 -2.54 9.74
CA VAL A 101 14.25 -2.68 10.85
C VAL A 101 14.42 -4.07 11.44
N ARG A 102 14.73 -4.15 12.73
CA ARG A 102 14.99 -5.39 13.47
C ARG A 102 14.14 -5.44 14.74
N GLU A 103 13.67 -6.63 15.06
CA GLU A 103 13.02 -6.94 16.34
C GLU A 103 14.15 -7.28 17.33
N THR A 104 14.37 -6.45 18.34
CA THR A 104 15.51 -6.60 19.29
C THR A 104 15.12 -7.25 20.61
N GLY A 105 13.82 -7.47 20.82
CA GLY A 105 13.24 -8.07 22.00
C GLY A 105 11.72 -8.10 21.89
N ALA A 106 11.05 -8.63 22.91
CA ALA A 106 9.59 -8.63 22.97
C ALA A 106 9.05 -7.19 22.92
N GLY A 107 8.31 -6.86 21.87
CA GLY A 107 7.73 -5.52 21.70
C GLY A 107 8.75 -4.41 21.44
N GLN A 108 9.99 -4.71 21.05
CA GLN A 108 11.01 -3.70 20.74
C GLN A 108 11.42 -3.75 19.27
N LEU A 109 11.37 -2.59 18.60
CA LEU A 109 11.66 -2.43 17.19
C LEU A 109 12.77 -1.39 16.99
N LEU A 110 13.95 -1.85 16.57
CA LEU A 110 15.07 -0.98 16.25
C LEU A 110 15.10 -0.65 14.76
N ILE A 111 15.20 0.64 14.46
CA ILE A 111 15.40 1.16 13.12
C ILE A 111 16.82 1.74 13.05
N SER A 112 17.64 1.24 12.13
CA SER A 112 19.03 1.68 11.98
C SER A 112 19.35 2.14 10.57
N GLY A 113 20.38 2.99 10.42
CA GLY A 113 20.82 3.55 9.14
C GLY A 113 20.34 4.99 8.93
N ALA A 114 19.86 5.30 7.72
CA ALA A 114 19.33 6.63 7.38
C ALA A 114 17.93 6.84 8.00
N VAL A 115 17.89 7.07 9.32
CA VAL A 115 16.65 7.21 10.10
C VAL A 115 15.90 8.54 9.85
N GLU A 116 16.64 9.55 9.42
CA GLU A 116 16.09 10.85 9.00
C GLU A 116 15.51 10.79 7.58
N ASN A 117 15.90 9.80 6.78
CA ASN A 117 15.32 9.60 5.45
C ASN A 117 13.97 8.89 5.58
N GLU A 118 12.91 9.70 5.58
CA GLU A 118 11.51 9.25 5.59
C GLU A 118 11.26 8.10 4.61
N GLN A 119 11.72 8.26 3.38
CA GLN A 119 11.42 7.32 2.32
C GLN A 119 12.08 5.97 2.58
N ALA A 120 13.31 5.97 3.09
CA ALA A 120 14.05 4.77 3.43
C ALA A 120 13.40 4.07 4.64
N CYS A 121 12.99 4.83 5.67
CA CYS A 121 12.29 4.32 6.84
C CYS A 121 10.94 3.70 6.51
N ARG A 122 10.08 4.40 5.76
CA ARG A 122 8.78 3.87 5.30
C ARG A 122 8.94 2.61 4.46
N ALA A 123 9.99 2.52 3.65
CA ALA A 123 10.30 1.31 2.89
C ALA A 123 10.71 0.16 3.82
N ALA A 124 11.56 0.42 4.81
CA ALA A 124 12.03 -0.57 5.76
C ALA A 124 10.92 -1.07 6.71
N LEU A 125 10.15 -0.16 7.30
CA LEU A 125 8.94 -0.45 8.07
C LEU A 125 7.91 -1.20 7.24
N GLY A 126 7.76 -0.83 5.96
CA GLY A 126 6.90 -1.54 5.02
C GLY A 126 7.30 -3.00 4.77
N ARG A 127 8.60 -3.30 4.73
CA ARG A 127 9.11 -4.68 4.64
C ARG A 127 8.89 -5.44 5.94
N TRP A 128 9.09 -4.78 7.09
CA TRP A 128 8.79 -5.36 8.39
C TRP A 128 7.30 -5.68 8.55
N LEU A 129 6.41 -4.77 8.18
CA LEU A 129 4.96 -4.98 8.23
C LEU A 129 4.52 -6.17 7.36
N LEU A 130 5.14 -6.37 6.19
CA LEU A 130 4.89 -7.56 5.37
C LEU A 130 5.27 -8.85 6.12
N ARG A 131 6.43 -8.87 6.79
CA ARG A 131 6.84 -10.05 7.60
C ARG A 131 5.87 -10.32 8.75
N GLN A 132 5.44 -9.28 9.47
CA GLN A 132 4.44 -9.40 10.52
C GLN A 132 3.12 -9.96 9.96
N ALA A 133 2.66 -9.44 8.83
CA ALA A 133 1.44 -9.92 8.19
C ALA A 133 1.55 -11.37 7.71
N HIS A 134 2.71 -11.78 7.18
CA HIS A 134 2.96 -13.18 6.86
C HIS A 134 2.90 -14.08 8.11
N ARG A 135 3.52 -13.64 9.21
CA ARG A 135 3.58 -14.39 10.48
C ARG A 135 2.21 -14.59 11.11
N HIS A 136 1.30 -13.61 10.96
CA HIS A 136 0.05 -13.61 11.71
C HIS A 136 -1.21 -13.79 10.86
N LEU A 137 -1.30 -13.14 9.69
CA LEU A 137 -2.51 -13.19 8.88
C LEU A 137 -2.65 -14.50 8.11
N LEU A 138 -1.53 -15.11 7.66
CA LEU A 138 -1.62 -16.39 6.93
C LEU A 138 -2.07 -17.54 7.83
N PRO A 139 -1.50 -17.75 9.04
CA PRO A 139 -2.03 -18.76 9.95
C PRO A 139 -3.47 -18.47 10.40
N GLY A 140 -3.83 -17.19 10.56
CA GLY A 140 -5.21 -16.79 10.85
C GLY A 140 -6.17 -17.20 9.74
N LEU A 141 -5.84 -16.89 8.48
CA LEU A 141 -6.64 -17.29 7.32
C LEU A 141 -6.76 -18.81 7.20
N GLU A 142 -5.67 -19.54 7.45
CA GLU A 142 -5.68 -21.01 7.42
C GLU A 142 -6.63 -21.59 8.47
N ARG A 143 -6.56 -21.08 9.70
CA ARG A 143 -7.48 -21.48 10.78
C ARG A 143 -8.93 -21.18 10.41
N THR A 144 -9.23 -19.96 9.98
CA THR A 144 -10.58 -19.58 9.55
C THR A 144 -11.06 -20.44 8.37
N SER A 145 -10.18 -20.76 7.41
CA SER A 145 -10.51 -21.65 6.29
C SER A 145 -10.90 -23.05 6.77
N HIS A 146 -10.12 -23.61 7.69
CA HIS A 146 -10.38 -24.92 8.30
C HIS A 146 -11.70 -24.92 9.09
N ASP A 147 -11.89 -23.95 9.98
CA ASP A 147 -13.07 -23.86 10.85
C ASP A 147 -14.37 -23.72 10.06
N LEU A 148 -14.32 -23.10 8.87
CA LEU A 148 -15.49 -22.89 8.01
C LEU A 148 -15.64 -23.96 6.92
N GLY A 149 -14.64 -24.83 6.73
CA GLY A 149 -14.62 -25.81 5.65
C GLY A 149 -14.56 -25.18 4.25
N LEU A 150 -13.90 -24.03 4.09
CA LEU A 150 -13.82 -23.27 2.83
C LEU A 150 -12.39 -23.25 2.28
N PRO A 151 -11.94 -24.27 1.54
CA PRO A 151 -10.55 -24.37 1.09
C PRO A 151 -10.19 -23.32 0.02
N TYR A 152 -8.95 -22.85 0.07
CA TYR A 152 -8.34 -21.97 -0.92
C TYR A 152 -7.04 -22.58 -1.45
N GLN A 153 -6.57 -22.11 -2.61
CA GLN A 153 -5.43 -22.72 -3.31
C GLN A 153 -4.09 -22.14 -2.86
N ARG A 154 -4.04 -20.83 -2.63
CA ARG A 154 -2.84 -20.13 -2.17
C ARG A 154 -3.19 -18.83 -1.47
N ALA A 155 -2.43 -18.46 -0.45
CA ALA A 155 -2.55 -17.16 0.19
C ALA A 155 -1.31 -16.29 -0.03
N LEU A 156 -1.52 -14.99 -0.23
CA LEU A 156 -0.48 -14.00 -0.45
C LEU A 156 -0.69 -12.77 0.44
N ILE A 157 0.39 -12.15 0.89
CA ILE A 157 0.32 -10.85 1.57
C ILE A 157 0.76 -9.74 0.61
N ARG A 158 -0.04 -8.68 0.54
CA ARG A 158 0.19 -7.50 -0.31
C ARG A 158 0.06 -6.20 0.51
N ARG A 159 0.50 -5.08 -0.05
CA ARG A 159 0.29 -3.73 0.49
C ARG A 159 -0.49 -2.87 -0.51
N GLN A 160 -1.74 -3.26 -0.75
CA GLN A 160 -2.60 -2.61 -1.73
C GLN A 160 -3.10 -1.26 -1.22
N LYS A 161 -3.44 -0.36 -2.15
CA LYS A 161 -3.89 1.00 -1.82
C LYS A 161 -5.36 1.05 -1.41
N THR A 162 -6.21 0.23 -2.05
CA THR A 162 -7.66 0.46 -2.08
C THR A 162 -8.51 -0.72 -1.61
N ARG A 163 -7.88 -1.86 -1.30
CA ARG A 163 -8.59 -3.09 -0.89
C ARG A 163 -7.92 -3.76 0.29
N TRP A 164 -8.74 -4.41 1.12
CA TRP A 164 -8.33 -5.17 2.30
C TRP A 164 -7.98 -6.62 1.96
N GLY A 165 -8.68 -7.20 0.98
CA GLY A 165 -8.37 -8.50 0.42
C GLY A 165 -8.80 -8.62 -1.04
N SER A 166 -8.56 -9.78 -1.63
CA SER A 166 -9.22 -10.24 -2.86
C SER A 166 -9.01 -11.74 -3.05
N CYS A 167 -10.02 -12.44 -3.55
CA CYS A 167 -9.93 -13.80 -4.05
C CYS A 167 -10.00 -13.83 -5.59
N SER A 168 -9.11 -14.57 -6.25
CA SER A 168 -9.22 -14.84 -7.69
C SER A 168 -9.96 -16.14 -7.98
N ARG A 169 -10.40 -16.30 -9.23
CA ARG A 169 -11.13 -17.48 -9.72
C ARG A 169 -10.34 -18.78 -9.53
N ASP A 170 -9.01 -18.72 -9.63
CA ASP A 170 -8.08 -19.83 -9.38
C ASP A 170 -7.95 -20.18 -7.89
N GLY A 171 -8.60 -19.46 -6.97
CA GLY A 171 -8.52 -19.70 -5.52
C GLY A 171 -7.30 -19.09 -4.83
N THR A 172 -6.56 -18.19 -5.48
CA THR A 172 -5.56 -17.39 -4.78
C THR A 172 -6.24 -16.28 -3.96
N ILE A 173 -6.07 -16.29 -2.64
CA ILE A 173 -6.46 -15.20 -1.74
C ILE A 173 -5.27 -14.27 -1.53
N SER A 174 -5.49 -12.97 -1.65
CA SER A 174 -4.51 -11.93 -1.30
C SER A 174 -5.05 -11.10 -0.15
N LEU A 175 -4.33 -11.04 0.96
CA LEU A 175 -4.65 -10.19 2.11
C LEU A 175 -3.74 -8.96 2.15
N ASN A 176 -4.27 -7.83 2.62
CA ASN A 176 -3.50 -6.61 2.81
C ASN A 176 -2.81 -6.61 4.18
N ALA A 177 -1.50 -6.39 4.23
CA ALA A 177 -0.74 -6.32 5.48
C ALA A 177 -1.25 -5.26 6.45
N LYS A 178 -1.92 -4.22 5.94
CA LYS A 178 -2.55 -3.17 6.74
C LYS A 178 -3.73 -3.66 7.58
N LEU A 179 -4.25 -4.88 7.33
CA LEU A 179 -5.22 -5.53 8.21
C LEU A 179 -4.73 -5.61 9.66
N LEU A 180 -3.40 -5.66 9.87
CA LEU A 180 -2.83 -5.68 11.21
C LEU A 180 -3.18 -4.44 12.06
N PHE A 181 -3.56 -3.32 11.44
CA PHE A 181 -3.98 -2.10 12.12
C PHE A 181 -5.46 -2.08 12.51
N LEU A 182 -6.23 -3.10 12.14
CA LEU A 182 -7.66 -3.19 12.41
C LEU A 182 -7.92 -4.09 13.62
N SER A 183 -9.16 -4.07 14.13
CA SER A 183 -9.56 -4.98 15.21
C SER A 183 -9.53 -6.44 14.73
N PRO A 184 -9.30 -7.42 15.64
CA PRO A 184 -9.34 -8.85 15.30
C PRO A 184 -10.65 -9.26 14.61
N GLU A 185 -11.78 -8.70 15.08
CA GLU A 185 -13.11 -8.92 14.50
C GLU A 185 -13.18 -8.47 13.03
N THR A 186 -12.65 -7.29 12.71
CA THR A 186 -12.62 -6.77 11.34
C THR A 186 -11.74 -7.62 10.44
N VAL A 187 -10.61 -8.09 10.96
CA VAL A 187 -9.71 -8.99 10.23
C VAL A 187 -10.40 -10.32 9.93
N ASN A 188 -11.07 -10.91 10.92
CA ASN A 188 -11.83 -12.15 10.75
C ASN A 188 -12.92 -11.97 9.68
N TYR A 189 -13.69 -10.87 9.73
CA TYR A 189 -14.67 -10.55 8.69
C TYR A 189 -14.06 -10.50 7.29
N VAL A 190 -12.90 -9.86 7.11
CA VAL A 190 -12.23 -9.81 5.80
C VAL A 190 -11.80 -11.20 5.35
N MET A 191 -11.24 -12.03 6.24
CA MET A 191 -10.88 -13.41 5.91
C MET A 191 -12.10 -14.22 5.45
N ILE A 192 -13.21 -14.14 6.21
CA ILE A 192 -14.48 -14.78 5.86
C ILE A 192 -14.98 -14.31 4.50
N HIS A 193 -14.93 -13.00 4.24
CA HIS A 193 -15.34 -12.42 2.96
C HIS A 193 -14.57 -13.03 1.79
N GLU A 194 -13.24 -13.10 1.89
CA GLU A 194 -12.40 -13.66 0.83
C GLU A 194 -12.58 -15.18 0.68
N LEU A 195 -12.83 -15.91 1.77
CA LEU A 195 -13.12 -17.34 1.73
C LEU A 195 -14.49 -17.62 1.10
N CYS A 196 -15.50 -16.80 1.36
CA CYS A 196 -16.82 -16.94 0.74
C CYS A 196 -16.76 -16.81 -0.80
N HIS A 197 -15.78 -16.05 -1.32
CA HIS A 197 -15.55 -15.97 -2.76
C HIS A 197 -15.09 -17.28 -3.40
N ARG A 198 -14.72 -18.31 -2.62
CA ARG A 198 -14.47 -19.66 -3.12
C ARG A 198 -15.74 -20.37 -3.61
N VAL A 199 -16.89 -19.96 -3.10
CA VAL A 199 -18.20 -20.51 -3.46
C VAL A 199 -18.94 -19.54 -4.39
N GLU A 200 -18.93 -18.25 -4.07
CA GLU A 200 -19.67 -17.22 -4.82
C GLU A 200 -18.73 -16.08 -5.24
N LEU A 201 -18.33 -16.03 -6.51
CA LEU A 201 -17.30 -15.11 -7.02
C LEU A 201 -17.77 -13.64 -7.17
N ASN A 202 -19.05 -13.36 -6.94
CA ASN A 202 -19.65 -12.03 -7.06
C ASN A 202 -20.39 -11.66 -5.77
N HIS A 203 -20.67 -10.37 -5.56
CA HIS A 203 -21.39 -9.88 -4.37
C HIS A 203 -22.93 -10.01 -4.50
N SER A 204 -23.41 -11.14 -5.01
CA SER A 204 -24.85 -11.44 -5.14
C SER A 204 -25.53 -11.64 -3.78
N PRO A 205 -26.88 -11.68 -3.72
CA PRO A 205 -27.60 -12.07 -2.51
C PRO A 205 -27.21 -13.46 -1.97
N ARG A 206 -26.73 -14.38 -2.83
CA ARG A 206 -26.21 -15.69 -2.37
C ARG A 206 -24.90 -15.52 -1.61
N PHE A 207 -23.98 -14.72 -2.14
CA PHE A 207 -22.73 -14.38 -1.46
C PHE A 207 -22.97 -13.77 -0.08
N TRP A 208 -23.85 -12.76 0.02
CA TRP A 208 -24.09 -12.09 1.30
C TRP A 208 -24.75 -13.00 2.32
N ARG A 209 -25.65 -13.91 1.90
CA ARG A 209 -26.20 -14.95 2.80
C ARG A 209 -25.12 -15.92 3.28
N LEU A 210 -24.17 -16.28 2.42
CA LEU A 210 -23.04 -17.12 2.82
C LEU A 210 -22.14 -16.41 3.84
N VAL A 211 -21.83 -15.12 3.62
CA VAL A 211 -21.07 -14.32 4.59
C VAL A 211 -21.82 -14.22 5.92
N GLU A 212 -23.13 -13.93 5.90
CA GLU A 212 -23.98 -13.81 7.10
C GLU A 212 -24.02 -15.11 7.91
N ARG A 213 -24.01 -16.27 7.25
CA ARG A 213 -23.95 -17.58 7.91
C ARG A 213 -22.69 -17.76 8.76
N HIS A 214 -21.57 -17.21 8.31
CA HIS A 214 -20.27 -17.35 8.99
C HIS A 214 -19.90 -16.15 9.86
N CYS A 215 -20.53 -14.99 9.62
CA CYS A 215 -20.32 -13.75 10.35
C CYS A 215 -21.66 -12.99 10.43
N PRO A 216 -22.51 -13.28 11.43
CA PRO A 216 -23.84 -12.64 11.55
C PRO A 216 -23.76 -11.10 11.60
N ASP A 217 -22.76 -10.55 12.29
CA ASP A 217 -22.59 -9.10 12.48
C ASP A 217 -21.86 -8.38 11.32
N PHE A 218 -21.66 -9.05 10.17
CA PHE A 218 -20.86 -8.52 9.07
C PHE A 218 -21.34 -7.15 8.55
N ARG A 219 -22.65 -6.88 8.65
CA ARG A 219 -23.26 -5.64 8.12
C ARG A 219 -22.71 -4.41 8.82
N ARG A 220 -22.48 -4.49 10.13
CA ARG A 220 -21.92 -3.40 10.95
C ARG A 220 -20.51 -3.04 10.47
N ILE A 221 -19.66 -4.04 10.27
CA ILE A 221 -18.28 -3.86 9.82
C ILE A 221 -18.24 -3.38 8.36
N ASN A 222 -19.07 -3.98 7.48
CA ASN A 222 -19.14 -3.62 6.07
C ASN A 222 -19.60 -2.17 5.85
N ALA A 223 -20.49 -1.65 6.70
CA ALA A 223 -20.95 -0.26 6.66
C ALA A 223 -19.79 0.73 6.88
N GLN A 224 -18.85 0.39 7.77
CA GLN A 224 -17.72 1.24 8.16
C GLN A 224 -16.47 1.01 7.30
N ARG A 225 -16.53 0.17 6.27
CA ARG A 225 -15.35 -0.29 5.52
C ARG A 225 -14.45 0.82 4.94
N ARG A 226 -15.04 1.99 4.65
CA ARG A 226 -14.31 3.17 4.14
C ARG A 226 -13.52 3.87 5.25
N ASP A 227 -14.11 3.95 6.44
CA ASP A 227 -13.51 4.59 7.60
C ASP A 227 -12.40 3.76 8.23
N LEU A 228 -12.38 2.43 8.01
CA LEU A 228 -11.29 1.55 8.46
C LEU A 228 -9.91 2.02 7.96
N TRP A 229 -9.83 2.71 6.83
CA TRP A 229 -8.55 3.23 6.33
C TRP A 229 -7.96 4.33 7.21
N LYS A 230 -8.79 5.03 8.02
CA LYS A 230 -8.35 6.04 8.99
C LYS A 230 -7.49 5.44 10.10
N ALA A 231 -7.64 4.14 10.38
CA ALA A 231 -6.81 3.42 11.35
C ALA A 231 -5.40 3.10 10.82
N VAL A 232 -5.15 3.24 9.51
CA VAL A 232 -3.83 2.95 8.93
C VAL A 232 -2.90 4.13 9.19
N PRO A 233 -1.76 3.92 9.87
CA PRO A 233 -0.80 5.00 10.11
C PRO A 233 -0.27 5.56 8.79
N HIS A 234 -0.05 6.88 8.76
CA HIS A 234 0.42 7.56 7.56
C HIS A 234 1.72 6.95 7.01
N TRP A 235 2.66 6.54 7.86
CA TRP A 235 3.91 5.87 7.45
C TRP A 235 3.68 4.56 6.67
N ALA A 236 2.59 3.84 6.98
CA ALA A 236 2.25 2.55 6.39
C ALA A 236 1.49 2.69 5.06
N GLU A 237 0.93 3.88 4.80
CA GLU A 237 0.43 4.23 3.49
C GLU A 237 1.55 4.12 2.46
N LYS A 238 1.18 3.68 1.26
CA LYS A 238 2.14 3.75 0.16
C LYS A 238 2.25 5.24 -0.12
N ALA A 239 3.45 5.81 0.06
CA ALA A 239 3.73 7.21 -0.22
C ALA A 239 2.92 7.65 -1.45
N VAL A 240 2.16 8.75 -1.30
CA VAL A 240 1.57 9.42 -2.44
C VAL A 240 2.74 9.92 -3.27
N LEU A 241 3.19 9.02 -4.17
CA LEU A 241 4.07 9.31 -5.27
C LEU A 241 3.33 10.14 -6.29
#